data_AF-A0A2X4K6L6-F1
#
_entry.id   AF-A0A2X4K6L6-F1
#
_cell.length_a   1.000
_cell.length_b   1.000
_cell.length_c   1.000
_cell.angle_alpha   90.00
_cell.angle_beta   90.00
_cell.angle_gamma   90.00
#
_symmetry.space_group_name_H-M   'P 1'
#
loop_
_entity.id
_entity.type
_entity.pdbx_description
1 polymer ?
#
loop_
_entity_poly.entity_id
_entity_poly.type
_entity_poly.pdbx_seq_one_letter_code
_entity_poly.pdbx_strand_id
1 'polypeptide(L)' 'MRKRSLREIRKHRRLTQEELALQTGISIRTIARYEKDVAMLRRAKYEKLRLIAAALSVSVDDIFLDDTSVFMKLKH' A
#
# COMPACT_ATOMS: atom_id res chain seq x y z
N MET A 1 -2.35 9.33 -15.19
CA MET A 1 -1.35 9.57 -14.12
C MET A 1 -0.43 8.35 -14.02
N ARG A 2 0.89 8.52 -13.82
CA ARG A 2 1.82 7.39 -13.64
C ARG A 2 1.48 6.69 -12.31
N LYS A 3 1.10 5.42 -12.39
CA LYS A 3 0.88 4.53 -11.23
C LYS A 3 2.19 4.42 -10.44
N ARG A 4 2.14 4.57 -9.12
CA ARG A 4 3.31 4.40 -8.24
C ARG A 4 3.07 3.21 -7.31
N SER A 5 4.01 2.28 -7.29
CA SER A 5 4.05 1.18 -6.34
C SER A 5 4.19 1.67 -4.90
N LEU A 6 3.82 0.84 -3.92
CA LEU A 6 4.02 1.14 -2.50
C LEU A 6 5.47 1.57 -2.19
N ARG A 7 6.45 0.90 -2.83
CA ARG A 7 7.88 1.22 -2.71
C ARG A 7 8.21 2.61 -3.20
N GLU A 8 7.64 3.02 -4.34
CA GLU A 8 7.87 4.36 -4.90
C GLU A 8 7.25 5.43 -4.01
N ILE A 9 6.01 5.23 -3.53
CA ILE A 9 5.34 6.15 -2.61
C ILE A 9 6.17 6.30 -1.33
N ARG A 10 6.63 5.19 -0.73
CA ARG A 10 7.49 5.22 0.45
C ARG A 10 8.79 5.97 0.21
N LYS A 11 9.47 5.72 -0.91
CA LYS A 11 10.71 6.41 -1.26
C LYS A 11 10.50 7.90 -1.49
N HIS A 12 9.37 8.31 -2.07
CA HIS A 12 9.01 9.73 -2.19
C HIS A 12 8.82 10.40 -0.83
N ARG A 13 8.34 9.65 0.18
CA ARG A 13 8.26 10.09 1.57
C ARG A 13 9.59 9.98 2.33
N ARG A 14 10.68 9.56 1.66
CA ARG A 14 12.02 9.38 2.23
C ARG A 14 12.06 8.42 3.43
N LEU A 15 11.14 7.46 3.49
CA LEU A 15 11.09 6.46 4.57
C LEU A 15 11.83 5.18 4.19
N THR A 16 12.53 4.55 5.13
CA THR A 16 13.01 3.17 5.01
C THR A 16 11.87 2.16 5.26
N GLN A 17 12.12 0.88 4.99
CA GLN A 17 11.14 -0.17 5.31
C GLN A 17 10.98 -0.32 6.84
N GLU A 18 12.07 -0.14 7.60
CA GLU A 18 12.03 -0.10 9.07
C GLU A 18 11.17 1.05 9.60
N GLU A 19 11.33 2.26 9.05
CA GLU A 19 10.58 3.43 9.50
C GLU A 19 9.08 3.28 9.20
N LEU A 20 8.73 2.81 7.99
CA LEU A 20 7.33 2.56 7.65
C LEU A 20 6.74 1.44 8.53
N ALA A 21 7.51 0.39 8.82
CA ALA A 21 7.10 -0.68 9.72
C ALA A 21 6.82 -0.14 11.15
N LEU A 22 7.72 0.69 11.67
CA LEU A 22 7.57 1.32 12.99
C LEU A 22 6.32 2.21 13.06
N GLN A 23 6.10 3.06 12.06
CA GLN A 23 4.95 3.98 12.02
C GLN A 23 3.60 3.25 11.88
N THR A 24 3.58 2.10 11.21
CA THR A 24 2.35 1.34 10.95
C THR A 24 2.11 0.20 11.95
N GLY A 25 3.11 -0.15 12.77
CA GLY A 25 3.09 -1.36 13.59
C GLY A 25 3.10 -2.67 12.78
N ILE A 26 3.36 -2.60 11.47
CA ILE A 26 3.43 -3.75 10.57
C ILE A 26 4.88 -4.24 10.53
N SER A 27 5.11 -5.55 10.54
CA SER A 27 6.49 -6.05 10.46
C SER A 27 7.18 -5.66 9.17
N ILE A 28 8.48 -5.37 9.25
CA ILE A 28 9.35 -5.03 8.12
C ILE A 28 9.23 -6.08 7.01
N ARG A 29 9.22 -7.37 7.38
CA ARG A 29 9.01 -8.49 6.45
C ARG A 29 7.69 -8.39 5.69
N THR A 30 6.62 -7.94 6.34
CA THR A 30 5.32 -7.75 5.69
C THR A 30 5.34 -6.55 4.75
N ILE A 31 5.95 -5.43 5.14
CA ILE A 31 6.17 -4.28 4.27
C ILE A 31 6.96 -4.67 3.01
N ALA A 32 8.09 -5.35 3.18
CA ALA A 32 8.90 -5.85 2.07
C ALA A 32 8.11 -6.80 1.14
N ARG A 33 7.24 -7.64 1.71
CA ARG A 33 6.37 -8.52 0.92
C ARG A 33 5.32 -7.75 0.13
N TYR A 34 4.70 -6.72 0.72
CA TYR A 34 3.77 -5.85 0.02
C TYR A 34 4.42 -5.03 -1.10
N GLU A 35 5.68 -4.63 -0.93
CA GLU A 35 6.43 -3.94 -1.97
C GLU A 35 6.84 -4.85 -3.13
N LYS A 36 7.08 -6.14 -2.85
CA LYS A 36 7.46 -7.14 -3.85
C LYS A 36 6.25 -7.72 -4.59
N ASP A 37 5.14 -7.92 -3.89
CA ASP A 37 3.92 -8.55 -4.41
C ASP A 37 2.71 -7.66 -4.13
N VAL A 38 2.26 -6.96 -5.17
CA VAL A 38 1.10 -6.06 -5.10
C VAL A 38 -0.21 -6.81 -4.85
N ALA A 39 -0.32 -8.08 -5.26
CA ALA A 39 -1.52 -8.87 -5.03
C ALA A 39 -1.66 -9.21 -3.54
N MET A 40 -0.53 -9.46 -2.84
CA MET A 40 -0.51 -9.61 -1.38
C MET A 40 -0.95 -8.33 -0.66
N LEU A 41 -0.50 -7.16 -1.13
CA LEU A 41 -0.95 -5.87 -0.58
C LEU A 41 -2.46 -5.68 -0.80
N ARG A 42 -2.96 -6.00 -1.99
CA ARG A 42 -4.39 -5.87 -2.33
C ARG A 42 -5.31 -6.76 -1.50
N ARG A 43 -4.82 -7.91 -1.05
CA ARG A 43 -5.55 -8.84 -0.17
C ARG A 43 -5.33 -8.54 1.32
N ALA A 44 -4.57 -7.50 1.66
CA ALA A 44 -4.37 -7.13 3.06
C ALA A 44 -5.69 -6.64 3.69
N LYS A 45 -5.80 -6.82 5.01
CA LYS A 45 -6.93 -6.26 5.77
C LYS A 45 -6.97 -4.74 5.59
N TYR A 46 -8.18 -4.17 5.47
CA TYR A 46 -8.39 -2.73 5.31
C TYR A 46 -7.65 -1.90 6.37
N GLU A 47 -7.64 -2.34 7.63
CA GLU A 47 -6.90 -1.67 8.71
C GLU A 47 -5.41 -1.48 8.38
N LYS A 48 -4.75 -2.49 7.81
CA LYS A 48 -3.33 -2.38 7.44
C LYS A 48 -3.13 -1.38 6.30
N LEU A 49 -4.06 -1.37 5.34
CA LEU A 49 -4.03 -0.45 4.22
C LEU A 49 -4.23 0.99 4.69
N ARG A 50 -5.18 1.21 5.61
CA ARG A 50 -5.44 2.50 6.25
C ARG A 50 -4.21 3.02 7.01
N LEU A 51 -3.54 2.14 7.76
CA LEU A 51 -2.31 2.49 8.50
C LEU A 51 -1.18 2.88 7.54
N ILE A 52 -0.96 2.10 6.48
CA ILE A 52 0.06 2.40 5.46
C ILE A 52 -0.26 3.72 4.75
N ALA A 53 -1.51 3.94 4.35
CA ALA A 53 -1.95 5.17 3.69
C ALA A 53 -1.74 6.40 4.59
N ALA A 54 -2.11 6.29 5.88
CA ALA A 54 -1.89 7.34 6.86
C ALA A 54 -0.41 7.66 7.04
N ALA A 55 0.45 6.64 7.23
CA ALA A 55 1.90 6.81 7.38
C ALA A 55 2.53 7.44 6.12
N LEU A 56 2.01 7.13 4.94
CA LEU A 56 2.47 7.69 3.67
C LEU A 56 1.76 9.00 3.28
N SER A 57 0.84 9.50 4.11
CA SER A 57 0.03 10.69 3.85
C SER A 57 -0.62 10.67 2.45
N VAL A 58 -1.20 9.53 2.08
CA VAL A 58 -1.93 9.32 0.83
C VAL A 58 -3.30 8.71 1.16
N SER A 59 -4.21 8.67 0.19
CA SER A 59 -5.44 7.88 0.35
C SER A 59 -5.16 6.39 0.17
N VAL A 60 -6.06 5.54 0.68
CA VAL A 60 -5.97 4.10 0.41
C VAL A 60 -6.08 3.85 -1.09
N ASP A 61 -6.94 4.59 -1.80
CA ASP A 61 -7.15 4.47 -3.25
C ASP A 61 -5.89 4.76 -4.07
N ASP A 62 -5.02 5.67 -3.61
CA ASP A 62 -3.72 5.96 -4.24
C ASP A 62 -2.76 4.76 -4.21
N ILE A 63 -2.92 3.86 -3.23
CA ILE A 63 -2.15 2.61 -3.12
C ILE A 63 -2.70 1.56 -4.10
N PHE A 64 -4.00 1.63 -4.44
CA PHE A 64 -4.74 0.70 -5.29
C PHE A 64 -4.79 1.11 -6.78
N LEU A 65 -3.70 1.60 -7.35
CA LEU A 65 -3.67 2.02 -8.76
C LEU A 65 -3.03 0.97 -9.67
N ASP A 66 -3.68 -0.19 -9.84
CA ASP A 66 -3.39 -1.06 -10.98
C ASP A 66 -4.70 -1.51 -11.66
N ASP A 67 -4.67 -1.68 -12.98
CA ASP A 67 -5.78 -1.66 -13.97
C ASP A 67 -6.82 -2.78 -13.83
N THR A 68 -6.87 -3.44 -12.70
CA THR A 68 -7.92 -4.39 -12.39
C THR A 68 -9.14 -3.63 -11.88
N SER A 69 -9.81 -2.93 -12.79
CA SER A 69 -11.20 -2.49 -12.73
C SER A 69 -12.18 -3.68 -12.62
N VAL A 70 -11.83 -4.68 -11.81
CA VAL A 70 -12.65 -5.87 -11.54
C VAL A 70 -13.33 -5.75 -10.17
N PHE A 71 -12.86 -4.85 -9.28
CA PHE A 71 -13.48 -4.64 -7.97
C PHE A 71 -14.81 -3.85 -8.03
N MET A 72 -15.18 -3.28 -9.19
CA MET A 72 -16.49 -2.66 -9.43
C MET A 72 -17.46 -3.53 -10.25
N LYS A 73 -17.39 -4.86 -10.14
CA LYS A 73 -18.48 -5.75 -10.55
C LYS A 73 -19.24 -6.32 -9.36
N LEU A 74 -19.68 -5.45 -8.44
CA LEU A 74 -20.77 -5.75 -7.52
C LEU A 74 -21.59 -4.48 -7.32
N LYS A 75 -22.42 -4.17 -8.33
CA LYS A 75 -23.74 -3.53 -8.22
C LYS A 75 -24.29 -3.43 -9.63
N HIS A 76 -25.20 -4.35 -9.98
CA HIS A 76 -26.57 -4.11 -10.45
C HIS A 76 -27.26 -5.46 -10.53
#